data_AF-A0A3G3C187-F1
#
_entry.id   AF-A0A3G3C187-F1
#
_cell.length_a   1.000
_cell.length_b   1.000
_cell.length_c   1.000
_cell.angle_alpha   90.00
_cell.angle_beta   90.00
_cell.angle_gamma   90.00
#
_symmetry.space_group_name_H-M   'P 1'
#
loop_
_entity.id
_entity.type
_entity.pdbx_description
1 polymer ?
#
loop_
_entity_poly.entity_id
_entity_poly.type
_entity_poly.pdbx_seq_one_letter_code
_entity_poly.pdbx_strand_id
1 'polypeptide(L)'
;CIDNEALYDICMRTLKLSNPSYGDLNHLVSAVMSGVTTCLRFPGQLNSDLRKLAVNMVPFPRLHFFMVGFAPLTSRGAHSFRAVTVPELTQQMYDPKNMMAASDFRNGRYLTCAAIFRGKVSMKEVEDQMRNVQNKNASYFVEWIPNNV
;
A
#
# COMPACT_ATOMS: atom_id res chain seq x y z
N CYS A 1 -2.93 3.16 -10.81
CA CYS A 1 -4.16 3.93 -11.05
C CYS A 1 -4.52 4.66 -9.76
N ILE A 2 -4.81 5.95 -9.86
CA ILE A 2 -5.26 6.79 -8.75
C ILE A 2 -6.59 7.39 -9.17
N ASP A 3 -7.60 7.26 -8.33
CA ASP A 3 -8.97 7.70 -8.58
C ASP A 3 -9.36 8.78 -7.57
N ASN A 4 -9.91 9.88 -8.07
CA ASN A 4 -10.34 10.99 -7.24
C ASN A 4 -11.46 10.56 -6.27
N GLU A 5 -12.39 9.71 -6.70
CA GLU A 5 -13.48 9.25 -5.83
C GLU A 5 -12.93 8.54 -4.59
N ALA A 6 -11.98 7.62 -4.79
CA ALA A 6 -11.32 6.91 -3.69
C ALA A 6 -10.53 7.86 -2.77
N LEU A 7 -9.85 8.87 -3.33
CA LEU A 7 -9.12 9.85 -2.53
C LEU A 7 -10.07 10.73 -1.68
N TYR A 8 -11.20 11.15 -2.25
CA TYR A 8 -12.23 11.87 -1.49
C TYR A 8 -12.78 11.02 -0.35
N ASP A 9 -13.08 9.74 -0.61
CA ASP A 9 -13.54 8.79 0.39
C ASP A 9 -12.53 8.62 1.54
N ILE A 10 -11.24 8.50 1.24
CA ILE A 10 -10.16 8.44 2.23
C ILE A 10 -10.12 9.72 3.07
N CYS A 11 -10.16 10.89 2.44
CA CYS A 11 -10.12 12.19 3.12
C CYS A 11 -11.31 12.36 4.09
N MET A 12 -12.53 12.03 3.66
CA MET A 12 -13.72 12.19 4.48
C MET A 12 -13.81 11.13 5.57
N ARG A 13 -13.68 9.85 5.21
CA ARG A 13 -13.95 8.73 6.13
C ARG A 13 -12.78 8.45 7.06
N THR A 14 -11.55 8.47 6.54
CA THR A 14 -10.35 8.07 7.29
C THR A 14 -9.67 9.27 7.93
N LEU A 15 -9.45 10.35 7.19
CA LEU A 15 -8.80 11.56 7.72
C LEU A 15 -9.76 12.50 8.47
N LYS A 16 -11.07 12.27 8.39
CA LYS A 16 -12.13 13.07 9.03
C LYS A 16 -12.13 14.53 8.59
N LEU A 17 -11.86 14.78 7.31
CA LEU A 17 -11.94 16.10 6.69
C LEU A 17 -13.36 16.35 6.17
N SER A 18 -14.07 17.34 6.72
CA SER A 18 -15.45 17.63 6.33
C SER A 18 -15.57 18.13 4.89
N ASN A 19 -14.60 18.95 4.44
CA ASN A 19 -14.57 19.54 3.10
C ASN A 19 -13.17 19.36 2.49
N PRO A 20 -12.86 18.20 1.88
CA PRO A 20 -11.56 17.96 1.25
C PRO A 20 -11.35 18.87 0.05
N SER A 21 -10.20 19.53 0.00
CA SER A 21 -9.75 20.32 -1.14
C SER A 21 -8.84 19.50 -2.06
N TYR A 22 -8.59 19.97 -3.28
CA TYR A 22 -7.58 19.37 -4.15
C TYR A 22 -6.17 19.37 -3.52
N GLY A 23 -5.88 20.30 -2.61
CA GLY A 23 -4.64 20.29 -1.84
C GLY A 23 -4.49 19.04 -0.97
N ASP A 24 -5.58 18.58 -0.35
CA ASP A 24 -5.58 17.37 0.48
C ASP A 24 -5.40 16.10 -0.37
N LEU A 25 -6.04 16.06 -1.54
CA LEU A 25 -5.87 14.97 -2.51
C LEU A 25 -4.42 14.92 -3.02
N ASN A 26 -3.86 16.07 -3.40
CA ASN A 26 -2.48 16.17 -3.87
C ASN A 26 -1.47 15.74 -2.80
N HIS A 27 -1.76 16.04 -1.52
CA HIS A 27 -0.94 15.55 -0.41
C HIS A 27 -0.91 14.01 -0.37
N LEU A 28 -2.05 13.34 -0.50
CA LEU A 28 -2.10 11.87 -0.57
C LEU A 28 -1.31 11.31 -1.76
N VAL A 29 -1.50 11.88 -2.95
CA VAL A 29 -0.80 11.46 -4.16
C VAL A 29 0.71 11.63 -4.02
N SER A 30 1.16 12.78 -3.53
CA SER A 30 2.59 13.05 -3.31
C SER A 30 3.22 12.09 -2.31
N ALA A 31 2.50 11.70 -1.25
CA ALA A 31 2.98 10.74 -0.26
C ALA A 31 3.24 9.36 -0.88
N VAL A 32 2.34 8.88 -1.76
CA VAL A 32 2.51 7.61 -2.48
C VAL A 32 3.64 7.69 -3.50
N MET A 33 3.70 8.76 -4.31
CA MET A 33 4.78 8.94 -5.29
C MET A 33 6.16 8.99 -4.62
N SER A 34 6.25 9.65 -3.47
CA SER A 34 7.44 9.62 -2.63
C SER A 34 7.72 8.20 -2.12
N GLY A 35 6.70 7.48 -1.65
CA GLY A 35 6.82 6.09 -1.18
C GLY A 35 7.42 5.14 -2.23
N VAL A 36 6.84 5.10 -3.43
CA VAL A 36 7.25 4.20 -4.52
C VAL A 36 8.70 4.43 -4.97
N THR A 37 9.16 5.69 -4.93
CA THR A 37 10.53 6.04 -5.36
C THR A 37 11.57 5.97 -4.23
N THR A 38 11.19 5.54 -3.03
CA THR A 38 12.09 5.56 -1.86
C THR A 38 13.35 4.72 -2.09
N CYS A 39 13.22 3.52 -2.66
CA CYS A 39 14.33 2.60 -2.92
C CYS A 39 15.37 3.14 -3.92
N LEU A 40 15.03 4.19 -4.68
CA LEU A 40 15.96 4.87 -5.59
C LEU A 40 16.68 6.05 -4.92
N ARG A 41 16.02 6.69 -3.95
CA ARG A 41 16.46 7.95 -3.36
C ARG A 41 17.28 7.74 -2.09
N PHE A 42 17.08 6.62 -1.40
CA PHE A 42 17.74 6.32 -0.14
C PHE A 42 18.27 4.89 -0.11
N PRO A 43 19.40 4.64 0.57
CA PRO A 43 19.89 3.30 0.81
C PRO A 43 18.93 2.55 1.76
N GLY A 44 18.58 1.32 1.40
CA GLY A 44 17.79 0.39 2.21
C GLY A 44 18.49 -0.96 2.40
N GLN A 45 17.98 -1.77 3.34
CA GLN A 45 18.45 -3.14 3.56
C GLN A 45 18.02 -4.08 2.43
N LEU A 46 16.81 -3.87 1.89
CA LEU A 46 16.26 -4.59 0.75
C LEU A 46 16.06 -3.60 -0.41
N ASN A 47 17.10 -3.40 -1.22
CA ASN A 47 17.05 -2.47 -2.34
C ASN A 47 16.42 -3.13 -3.57
N SER A 48 15.29 -2.57 -4.01
CA SER A 48 14.67 -2.90 -5.31
C SER A 48 14.75 -1.67 -6.21
N ASP A 49 15.47 -1.77 -7.32
CA ASP A 49 15.38 -0.78 -8.39
C ASP A 49 14.04 -0.90 -9.12
N LEU A 50 13.66 0.11 -9.92
CA LEU A 50 12.39 0.11 -10.65
C LEU A 50 12.27 -1.06 -11.63
N ARG A 51 13.39 -1.53 -12.19
CA ARG A 51 13.38 -2.66 -13.12
C ARG A 51 13.02 -3.94 -12.39
N LYS A 52 13.61 -4.21 -11.22
CA LYS A 52 13.26 -5.35 -10.36
C LYS A 52 11.80 -5.28 -9.92
N LEU A 53 11.32 -4.10 -9.51
CA LEU A 53 9.92 -3.94 -9.14
C LEU A 53 8.98 -4.25 -10.31
N ALA A 54 9.29 -3.74 -11.51
CA ALA A 54 8.50 -4.00 -12.71
C ALA A 54 8.50 -5.49 -13.09
N VAL A 55 9.66 -6.16 -13.05
CA VAL A 55 9.78 -7.60 -13.35
C VAL A 55 8.99 -8.45 -12.36
N ASN A 56 9.03 -8.11 -11.07
CA ASN A 56 8.32 -8.86 -10.03
C ASN A 56 6.80 -8.63 -10.07
N MET A 57 6.35 -7.45 -10.49
CA MET A 57 4.94 -7.04 -10.42
C MET A 57 4.17 -7.20 -11.73
N VAL A 58 4.83 -7.42 -12.87
CA VAL A 58 4.18 -7.51 -14.19
C VAL A 58 4.38 -8.91 -14.78
N PRO A 59 3.50 -9.88 -14.45
CA PRO A 59 3.59 -11.24 -14.99
C PRO A 59 3.26 -11.30 -16.48
N PHE A 60 2.43 -10.36 -16.98
CA PHE A 60 2.04 -10.27 -18.39
C PHE A 60 2.18 -8.84 -18.88
N PRO A 61 2.77 -8.59 -20.07
CA PRO A 61 3.04 -7.23 -20.56
C PRO A 61 1.81 -6.31 -20.62
N ARG A 62 0.62 -6.86 -20.87
CA ARG A 62 -0.63 -6.09 -20.94
C ARG A 62 -1.28 -5.82 -19.57
N LEU A 63 -0.86 -6.54 -18.52
CA LEU A 63 -1.39 -6.42 -17.16
C LEU A 63 -0.41 -5.66 -16.26
N HIS A 64 -0.19 -4.38 -16.58
CA HIS A 64 0.75 -3.50 -15.87
C HIS A 64 0.07 -2.34 -15.13
N PHE A 65 -1.24 -2.47 -14.84
CA PHE A 65 -2.00 -1.49 -14.07
C PHE A 65 -2.01 -1.88 -12.60
N PHE A 66 -1.46 -1.01 -11.75
CA PHE A 66 -1.37 -1.25 -10.31
C PHE A 66 -2.45 -0.48 -9.54
N MET A 67 -2.99 -1.11 -8.51
CA MET A 67 -3.67 -0.40 -7.43
C MET A 67 -2.64 -0.03 -6.36
N VAL A 68 -2.75 1.18 -5.82
CA VAL A 68 -1.82 1.68 -4.80
C VAL A 68 -2.58 1.98 -3.52
N GLY A 69 -1.97 1.64 -2.39
CA GLY A 69 -2.46 1.95 -1.06
C GLY A 69 -1.37 2.66 -0.26
N PHE A 70 -1.78 3.37 0.79
CA PHE A 70 -0.84 4.05 1.69
C PHE A 70 -1.22 3.79 3.14
N ALA A 71 -0.20 3.58 3.96
CA ALA A 71 -0.30 3.61 5.40
C ALA A 71 0.96 4.29 5.97
N PRO A 72 0.86 5.06 7.07
CA PRO A 72 -0.34 5.27 7.86
C PRO A 72 -1.29 6.34 7.31
N LEU A 73 -2.59 6.08 7.33
CA LEU A 73 -3.64 7.09 7.13
C LEU A 73 -4.29 7.39 8.48
N THR A 74 -3.97 8.53 9.07
CA THR A 74 -4.48 8.95 10.39
C THR A 74 -4.93 10.42 10.35
N SER A 75 -6.02 10.72 11.05
CA SER A 75 -6.46 12.11 11.21
C SER A 75 -5.46 12.89 12.08
N ARG A 76 -5.43 14.22 11.91
CA ARG A 76 -4.50 15.10 12.64
C ARG A 76 -4.63 14.98 14.16
N GLY A 77 -5.84 14.79 14.68
CA GLY A 77 -6.11 14.64 16.12
C GLY A 77 -5.80 13.25 16.69
N ALA A 78 -5.75 12.21 15.85
CA ALA A 78 -5.49 10.83 16.28
C ALA A 78 -4.00 10.43 16.17
N HIS A 79 -3.17 11.26 15.56
CA HIS A 79 -1.78 10.92 15.26
C HIS A 79 -0.95 10.60 16.51
N SER A 80 -1.20 11.26 17.64
CA SER A 80 -0.45 11.02 18.89
C SER A 80 -0.88 9.74 19.64
N PHE A 81 -2.07 9.21 19.33
CA PHE A 81 -2.66 8.07 20.04
C PHE A 81 -2.52 6.76 19.27
N ARG A 82 -2.12 6.83 18.00
CA ARG A 82 -2.01 5.65 17.15
C ARG A 82 -0.61 5.04 17.27
N ALA A 83 -0.55 3.77 17.63
CA ALA A 83 0.68 3.03 17.53
C ALA A 83 1.07 2.90 16.04
N VAL A 84 2.37 2.98 15.74
CA VAL A 84 2.89 2.85 14.38
C VAL A 84 3.78 1.61 14.37
N THR A 85 3.13 0.45 14.50
CA THR A 85 3.79 -0.86 14.51
C THR A 85 3.68 -1.54 13.15
N VAL A 86 4.60 -2.45 12.84
CA VAL A 86 4.58 -3.20 11.57
C VAL A 86 3.25 -3.96 11.37
N PRO A 87 2.70 -4.69 12.38
CA PRO A 87 1.43 -5.38 12.21
C PRO A 87 0.27 -4.43 11.89
N GLU A 88 0.17 -3.29 12.57
CA GLU A 88 -0.91 -2.33 12.36
C GLU A 88 -0.82 -1.64 11.00
N LEU A 89 0.39 -1.26 10.57
CA LEU A 89 0.63 -0.71 9.25
C LEU A 89 0.28 -1.72 8.16
N THR A 90 0.70 -2.97 8.33
CA THR A 90 0.41 -4.05 7.37
C THR A 90 -1.10 -4.28 7.26
N GLN A 91 -1.82 -4.36 8.39
CA GLN A 91 -3.28 -4.48 8.36
C GLN A 91 -3.95 -3.30 7.67
N GLN A 92 -3.47 -2.07 7.93
CA GLN A 92 -4.02 -0.87 7.30
C GLN A 92 -3.77 -0.85 5.78
N MET A 93 -2.61 -1.31 5.31
CA MET A 93 -2.31 -1.40 3.88
C MET A 93 -3.26 -2.34 3.13
N TYR A 94 -3.73 -3.40 3.78
CA TYR A 94 -4.67 -4.38 3.22
C TYR A 94 -6.14 -4.08 3.55
N ASP A 95 -6.46 -2.88 4.03
CA ASP A 95 -7.85 -2.44 4.17
C ASP A 95 -8.32 -1.85 2.82
N PRO A 96 -9.40 -2.37 2.20
CA PRO A 96 -9.93 -1.85 0.94
C PRO A 96 -10.26 -0.36 0.99
N LYS A 97 -10.57 0.18 2.16
CA LYS A 97 -10.87 1.62 2.34
C LYS A 97 -9.66 2.53 2.18
N ASN A 98 -8.44 1.97 2.19
CA ASN A 98 -7.20 2.72 2.07
C ASN A 98 -6.56 2.60 0.68
N MET A 99 -7.25 1.94 -0.26
CA MET A 99 -6.85 1.87 -1.66
C MET A 99 -7.20 3.17 -2.37
N MET A 100 -6.28 3.67 -3.21
CA MET A 100 -6.46 4.91 -3.96
C MET A 100 -7.12 4.71 -5.32
N ALA A 101 -7.78 3.56 -5.54
CA ALA A 101 -8.60 3.29 -6.72
C ALA A 101 -9.99 2.86 -6.24
N ALA A 102 -11.06 3.33 -6.89
CA ALA A 102 -12.43 2.97 -6.55
C ALA A 102 -12.74 1.53 -7.03
N SER A 103 -12.07 0.56 -6.43
CA SER A 103 -12.19 -0.85 -6.78
C SER A 103 -11.90 -1.69 -5.54
N ASP A 104 -12.83 -2.59 -5.22
CA ASP A 104 -12.64 -3.54 -4.13
C ASP A 104 -11.82 -4.74 -4.63
N PHE A 105 -10.59 -4.88 -4.14
CA PHE A 105 -9.71 -5.99 -4.51
C PHE A 105 -10.29 -7.36 -4.11
N ARG A 106 -11.23 -7.41 -3.15
CA ARG A 106 -11.89 -8.66 -2.71
C ARG A 106 -12.79 -9.27 -3.77
N ASN A 107 -13.20 -8.48 -4.77
CA ASN A 107 -13.93 -8.98 -5.94
C ASN A 107 -13.03 -9.70 -6.96
N GLY A 108 -11.71 -9.73 -6.71
CA GLY A 108 -10.73 -10.38 -7.56
C GLY A 108 -9.67 -11.12 -6.76
N ARG A 109 -8.54 -11.38 -7.43
CA ARG A 109 -7.35 -11.96 -6.81
C ARG A 109 -6.11 -11.15 -7.17
N TYR A 110 -5.22 -10.98 -6.22
CA TYR A 110 -3.89 -10.42 -6.44
C TYR A 110 -3.06 -11.38 -7.29
N LEU A 111 -2.56 -10.87 -8.42
CA LEU A 111 -1.52 -11.54 -9.19
C LEU A 111 -0.19 -11.44 -8.45
N THR A 112 0.19 -10.22 -8.08
CA THR A 112 1.42 -9.87 -7.39
C THR A 112 1.16 -8.68 -6.47
N CYS A 113 1.88 -8.61 -5.35
CA CYS A 113 1.86 -7.52 -4.39
C CYS A 113 3.29 -7.12 -4.06
N ALA A 114 3.50 -5.85 -3.72
CA ALA A 114 4.75 -5.37 -3.17
C ALA A 114 4.44 -4.35 -2.07
N ALA A 115 5.16 -4.46 -0.95
CA ALA A 115 5.04 -3.54 0.17
C ALA A 115 6.40 -2.85 0.42
N ILE A 116 6.37 -1.53 0.60
CA ILE A 116 7.56 -0.72 0.88
C ILE A 116 7.43 -0.15 2.29
N PHE A 117 8.20 -0.71 3.22
CA PHE A 117 8.30 -0.20 4.58
C PHE A 117 9.42 0.84 4.68
N ARG A 118 9.16 1.93 5.41
CA ARG A 118 10.08 3.06 5.58
C ARG A 118 10.37 3.28 7.07
N GLY A 119 11.62 3.61 7.39
CA GLY A 119 12.07 3.88 8.75
C GLY A 119 12.89 2.75 9.35
N LYS A 120 13.13 2.80 10.66
CA LYS A 120 13.85 1.76 11.40
C LYS A 120 12.87 0.65 11.75
N VAL A 121 12.78 -0.35 10.89
CA VAL A 121 11.89 -1.51 11.04
C VAL A 121 12.71 -2.80 11.07
N SER A 122 12.24 -3.78 11.84
CA SER A 122 12.83 -5.13 11.87
C SER A 122 12.41 -5.91 10.63
N MET A 123 13.38 -6.33 9.81
CA MET A 123 13.10 -7.13 8.60
C MET A 123 12.39 -8.43 8.93
N LYS A 124 12.78 -9.09 10.02
CA LYS A 124 12.13 -10.33 10.50
C LYS A 124 10.65 -10.10 10.79
N GLU A 125 10.32 -9.01 11.48
CA GLU A 125 8.95 -8.69 11.83
C GLU A 125 8.11 -8.39 10.57
N VAL A 126 8.68 -7.65 9.61
CA VAL A 126 8.03 -7.37 8.32
C VAL A 126 7.74 -8.68 7.58
N GLU A 127 8.73 -9.55 7.41
CA GLU A 127 8.56 -10.84 6.73
C GLU A 127 7.51 -11.73 7.41
N ASP A 128 7.53 -11.80 8.74
CA ASP A 128 6.55 -12.57 9.52
C ASP A 128 5.13 -12.01 9.34
N GLN A 129 4.96 -10.68 9.33
CA GLN A 129 3.65 -10.06 9.13
C GLN A 129 3.13 -10.21 7.69
N MET A 130 3.99 -10.04 6.67
CA MET A 130 3.59 -10.23 5.28
C MET A 130 3.14 -11.67 5.02
N ARG A 131 3.88 -12.66 5.54
CA ARG A 131 3.50 -14.08 5.49
C ARG A 131 2.17 -14.35 6.21
N ASN A 132 1.96 -13.74 7.38
CA ASN A 132 0.69 -13.88 8.12
C ASN A 132 -0.49 -13.33 7.32
N VAL A 133 -0.34 -12.19 6.66
CA VAL A 133 -1.38 -11.59 5.82
C VAL A 133 -1.66 -12.45 4.58
N GLN A 134 -0.62 -12.94 3.91
CA GLN A 134 -0.77 -13.83 2.77
C GLN A 134 -1.54 -15.11 3.15
N ASN A 135 -1.19 -15.72 4.29
CA ASN A 135 -1.88 -16.92 4.79
C ASN A 135 -3.36 -16.66 5.14
N LYS A 136 -3.65 -15.55 5.82
CA LYS A 136 -5.04 -15.17 6.17
C LYS A 136 -5.89 -14.88 4.94
N ASN A 137 -5.27 -14.33 3.90
CA ASN A 137 -5.94 -13.87 2.68
C ASN A 137 -5.66 -14.79 1.48
N ALA A 138 -5.26 -16.05 1.70
CA ALA A 138 -4.78 -16.94 0.64
C ALA A 138 -5.78 -17.08 -0.53
N SER A 139 -7.08 -17.06 -0.25
CA SER A 139 -8.14 -17.10 -1.27
C SER A 139 -8.15 -15.89 -2.22
N TYR A 140 -7.61 -14.76 -1.79
CA TYR A 140 -7.46 -13.53 -2.56
C TYR A 140 -6.15 -13.46 -3.33
N PHE A 141 -5.27 -14.46 -3.23
CA PHE A 141 -4.05 -14.55 -4.03
C PHE A 141 -4.23 -15.65 -5.11
N VAL A 142 -3.56 -15.48 -6.24
CA VAL A 142 -3.52 -16.55 -7.25
C VAL A 142 -2.53 -17.64 -6.83
N GLU A 143 -2.94 -18.90 -6.98
CA GLU A 143 -2.15 -20.05 -6.53
C GLU A 143 -1.02 -20.43 -7.50
N TRP A 144 -1.15 -20.06 -8.77
CA TRP A 144 -0.21 -20.45 -9.83
C TRP A 144 1.00 -19.52 -9.95
N ILE A 145 1.01 -18.37 -9.27
CA ILE A 145 2.19 -17.53 -9.09
C ILE A 145 2.73 -17.79 -7.67
N PRO A 146 3.81 -18.56 -7.50
CA PRO A 146 4.41 -18.77 -6.19
C PRO A 146 5.05 -17.47 -5.68
N ASN A 147 5.02 -17.25 -4.36
CA ASN A 147 5.68 -16.12 -3.69
C ASN A 147 5.33 -14.75 -4.30
N ASN A 148 4.05 -14.47 -4.41
CA ASN A 148 3.52 -13.27 -5.06
C ASN A 148 3.40 -12.02 -4.17
N VAL A 149 4.13 -11.98 -3.05
CA VAL A 149 4.10 -10.89 -2.04
C VAL A 149 5.52 -10.55 -1.61
#